data_AF-A0A497QCV2-F1
#
_entry.id   AF-A0A497QCV2-F1
#
_cell.length_a   1.000
_cell.length_b   1.000
_cell.length_c   1.000
_cell.angle_alpha   90.00
_cell.angle_beta   90.00
_cell.angle_gamma   90.00
#
_symmetry.space_group_name_H-M   'P 1'
#
loop_
_entity.id
_entity.type
_entity.pdbx_description
1 polymer ?
#
loop_
_entity_poly.entity_id
_entity_poly.type
_entity_poly.pdbx_seq_one_letter_code
_entity_poly.pdbx_strand_id
1 'polypeptide(L)'
;MVPLDVDEKIRRVISRFPPPHRDDILRLWEQWVATSPAPPYYVGWSAFAREVDDSQQLYSEKRIYMRRVTNELRELEVPKTMWQKVAKALAAVASFFLVVFLALSRVARGAD
;
A
#
# COMPACT_ATOMS: atom_id res chain seq x y z
N MET A 1 15.82 -0.52 -11.20
CA MET A 1 15.74 0.93 -11.53
C MET A 1 14.28 1.36 -11.38
N VAL A 2 14.03 2.44 -10.63
CA VAL A 2 12.66 2.95 -10.42
C VAL A 2 12.15 3.60 -11.71
N PRO A 3 10.89 3.35 -12.12
CA PRO A 3 10.28 4.01 -13.26
C PRO A 3 10.29 5.53 -13.11
N LEU A 4 10.53 6.25 -14.21
CA LEU A 4 10.67 7.72 -14.20
C LEU A 4 9.41 8.44 -13.70
N ASP A 5 8.23 7.89 -14.02
CA ASP A 5 6.93 8.41 -13.56
C ASP A 5 6.73 8.25 -12.05
N VAL A 6 7.19 7.13 -11.48
CA VAL A 6 7.20 6.90 -10.04
C VAL A 6 8.17 7.85 -9.36
N ASP A 7 9.40 7.98 -9.88
CA ASP A 7 10.42 8.88 -9.35
C ASP A 7 9.96 10.34 -9.33
N GLU A 8 9.43 10.84 -10.46
CA GLU A 8 8.95 12.22 -10.57
C GLU A 8 7.80 12.49 -9.59
N LYS A 9 6.87 11.54 -9.46
CA LYS A 9 5.74 11.69 -8.54
C LYS A 9 6.19 11.72 -7.09
N ILE A 10 7.12 10.85 -6.69
CA ILE A 10 7.65 10.84 -5.32
C ILE A 10 8.47 12.11 -5.04
N ARG A 11 9.32 12.56 -5.97
CA ARG A 11 10.04 13.84 -5.84
C ARG A 11 9.09 15.02 -5.63
N ARG A 12 7.96 15.05 -6.36
CA ARG A 12 6.91 16.08 -6.19
C ARG A 12 6.20 16.01 -4.84
N VAL A 13 6.06 14.83 -4.26
CA VAL A 13 5.55 14.68 -2.89
C VAL A 13 6.57 15.24 -1.89
N ILE A 14 7.83 14.83 -2.02
CA ILE A 14 8.92 15.25 -1.13
C ILE A 14 9.11 16.77 -1.17
N SER A 15 9.01 17.39 -2.35
CA SER A 15 9.19 18.84 -2.51
C SER A 15 8.20 19.69 -1.71
N ARG A 16 7.06 19.11 -1.29
CA ARG A 16 6.03 19.77 -0.47
C ARG A 16 6.29 19.67 1.03
N PHE A 17 7.31 18.94 1.46
CA PHE A 17 7.65 18.83 2.88
C PHE A 17 8.32 20.13 3.37
N PRO A 18 8.14 20.49 4.66
CA PRO A 18 8.80 21.66 5.23
C PRO A 18 10.32 21.42 5.36
N PRO A 19 11.16 22.46 5.16
CA PRO A 19 12.56 22.42 5.56
C PRO A 19 12.70 22.22 7.09
N PRO A 20 13.76 21.55 7.58
CA PRO A 20 14.88 20.94 6.83
C PRO A 20 14.56 19.53 6.27
N HIS A 21 13.46 18.92 6.68
CA HIS A 21 13.13 17.52 6.37
C HIS A 21 13.04 17.21 4.90
N ARG A 22 12.58 18.16 4.08
CA ARG A 22 12.54 18.02 2.62
C ARG A 22 13.87 17.56 2.05
N ASP A 23 14.94 18.26 2.39
CA ASP A 23 16.26 18.08 1.77
C ASP A 23 16.89 16.77 2.27
N ASP A 24 16.67 16.44 3.54
CA ASP A 24 17.08 15.16 4.13
C ASP A 24 16.38 13.97 3.47
N ILE A 25 15.04 14.02 3.33
CA ILE A 25 14.26 12.95 2.73
C ILE A 25 14.55 12.82 1.23
N LEU A 26 14.78 13.93 0.53
CA LEU A 26 15.16 13.91 -0.88
C LEU A 26 16.51 13.21 -1.07
N ARG A 27 17.51 13.53 -0.24
CA ARG A 27 18.80 12.84 -0.25
C ARG A 27 18.66 11.34 -0.01
N LEU A 28 17.84 10.95 0.96
CA LEU A 28 17.56 9.53 1.25
C LEU A 28 16.88 8.82 0.09
N TRP A 29 15.93 9.50 -0.57
CA TRP A 29 15.27 8.99 -1.76
C TRP A 29 16.28 8.73 -2.89
N GLU A 30 17.15 9.69 -3.18
CA GLU A 30 18.18 9.55 -4.22
C GLU A 30 19.18 8.43 -3.91
N GLN A 31 19.61 8.33 -2.65
CA GLN A 31 20.45 7.22 -2.19
C GLN A 31 19.78 5.86 -2.43
N TRP A 32 18.50 5.75 -2.07
CA TRP A 32 17.75 4.52 -2.27
C TRP A 32 17.55 4.20 -3.75
N VAL A 33 17.18 5.17 -4.59
CA VAL A 33 17.03 4.97 -6.05
C VAL A 33 18.34 4.51 -6.69
N ALA A 34 19.49 5.02 -6.23
CA ALA A 34 20.81 4.62 -6.71
C ALA A 34 21.13 3.13 -6.44
N THR A 35 20.50 2.51 -5.44
CA THR A 35 20.62 1.05 -5.19
C THR A 35 19.89 0.20 -6.23
N SER A 36 19.25 0.83 -7.22
CA SER A 36 18.47 0.15 -8.27
C SER A 36 17.41 -0.81 -7.73
N PRO A 37 16.52 -0.36 -6.83
CA PRO A 37 15.59 -1.22 -6.14
C PRO A 37 14.63 -1.92 -7.12
N ALA A 38 14.18 -3.10 -6.71
CA ALA A 38 13.20 -3.90 -7.42
C ALA A 38 11.80 -3.70 -6.80
N PRO A 39 10.73 -3.84 -7.59
CA PRO A 39 9.37 -3.83 -7.06
C PRO A 39 9.13 -5.04 -6.13
N PRO A 40 8.24 -4.93 -5.12
CA PRO A 40 7.44 -3.74 -4.79
C PRO A 40 8.26 -2.66 -4.06
N TYR A 41 8.28 -1.47 -4.65
CA TYR A 41 9.02 -0.30 -4.21
C TYR A 41 8.62 0.15 -2.80
N TYR A 42 7.34 0.03 -2.42
CA TYR A 42 6.88 0.38 -1.07
C TYR A 42 7.53 -0.50 0.01
N VAL A 43 7.83 -1.77 -0.29
CA VAL A 43 8.48 -2.70 0.65
C VAL A 43 9.96 -2.36 0.75
N GLY A 44 10.63 -2.20 -0.40
CA GLY A 44 12.05 -1.87 -0.44
C GLY A 44 12.36 -0.53 0.23
N TRP A 45 11.53 0.49 -0.03
CA TRP A 45 11.64 1.78 0.62
C TRP A 45 11.34 1.69 2.12
N SER A 46 10.32 0.91 2.53
CA SER A 46 10.01 0.73 3.95
C SER A 46 11.13 0.03 4.72
N ALA A 47 11.87 -0.89 4.10
CA ALA A 47 13.02 -1.54 4.71
C ALA A 47 14.18 -0.56 4.85
N PHE A 48 14.53 0.13 3.76
CA PHE A 48 15.57 1.17 3.78
C PHE A 48 15.28 2.28 4.80
N ALA A 49 14.04 2.79 4.82
CA ALA A 49 13.63 3.81 5.76
C ALA A 49 13.75 3.35 7.22
N ARG A 50 13.51 2.06 7.51
CA ARG A 50 13.69 1.50 8.86
C ARG A 50 15.14 1.40 9.29
N GLU A 51 16.06 1.13 8.38
CA GLU A 51 17.50 1.05 8.66
C GLU A 51 18.11 2.42 8.93
N VAL A 52 17.61 3.44 8.24
CA VAL A 52 18.11 4.83 8.36
C VAL A 52 17.41 5.63 9.45
N ASP A 53 16.28 5.13 9.95
CA ASP A 53 15.54 5.75 11.04
C ASP A 53 16.11 5.33 12.39
N ASP A 54 16.32 6.31 13.27
CA ASP A 54 16.86 6.05 14.60
C ASP A 54 15.80 5.34 15.45
N SER A 55 16.04 4.05 15.71
CA SER A 55 15.17 3.22 16.55
C SER A 55 14.97 3.76 17.97
N GLN A 56 15.84 4.66 18.46
CA GLN A 56 15.75 5.23 19.81
C GLN A 56 14.86 6.47 19.91
N GLN A 57 14.54 7.15 18.81
CA GLN A 57 13.55 8.22 18.80
C GLN A 57 12.18 7.67 18.40
N LEU A 58 11.30 7.51 19.40
CA LEU A 58 9.93 7.04 19.21
C LEU A 58 9.10 7.96 18.27
N TYR A 59 9.40 9.25 18.23
CA TYR A 59 8.71 10.26 17.41
C TYR A 59 9.70 11.24 16.78
N SER A 60 10.22 10.91 15.59
CA SER A 60 10.88 11.88 14.72
C SER A 60 9.91 12.35 13.64
N GLU A 61 9.81 13.66 13.39
CA GLU A 61 9.02 14.20 12.27
C GLU A 61 9.47 13.58 10.94
N LYS A 62 10.76 13.26 10.83
CA LYS A 62 11.37 12.52 9.73
C LYS A 62 10.69 11.18 9.44
N ARG A 63 10.35 10.39 10.47
CA ARG A 63 9.60 9.12 10.34
C ARG A 63 8.23 9.34 9.71
N ILE A 64 7.56 10.45 10.03
CA ILE A 64 6.25 10.80 9.44
C ILE A 64 6.39 11.01 7.93
N TYR A 65 7.42 11.75 7.51
CA TYR A 65 7.68 12.01 6.08
C TYR A 65 8.12 10.76 5.33
N MET A 66 8.99 9.93 5.91
CA MET A 66 9.37 8.64 5.33
C MET A 66 8.16 7.72 5.14
N ARG A 67 7.28 7.63 6.15
CA ARG A 67 6.03 6.87 6.09
C ARG A 67 5.07 7.43 5.04
N ARG A 68 5.06 8.75 4.82
CA ARG A 68 4.27 9.36 3.76
C ARG A 68 4.75 8.94 2.38
N VAL A 69 6.06 8.91 2.14
CA VAL A 69 6.64 8.35 0.90
C VAL A 69 6.26 6.89 0.71
N THR A 70 6.36 6.06 1.76
CA THR A 70 5.93 4.65 1.72
C THR A 70 4.46 4.51 1.30
N ASN A 71 3.59 5.36 1.83
CA ASN A 71 2.17 5.33 1.49
C ASN A 71 1.95 5.69 0.03
N GLU A 72 2.57 6.74 -0.50
CA GLU A 72 2.44 7.13 -1.90
C GLU A 72 2.92 6.03 -2.86
N LEU A 73 4.04 5.37 -2.53
CA LEU A 73 4.52 4.20 -3.28
C LEU A 73 3.49 3.06 -3.25
N ARG A 74 2.94 2.76 -2.06
CA ARG A 74 1.91 1.74 -1.92
C ARG A 74 0.66 2.08 -2.72
N GLU A 75 0.26 3.35 -2.78
CA GLU A 75 -0.90 3.79 -3.57
C GLU A 75 -0.66 3.70 -5.07
N LEU A 76 0.59 3.90 -5.51
CA LEU A 76 1.01 3.74 -6.89
C LEU A 76 1.05 2.26 -7.32
N GLU A 77 1.50 1.38 -6.44
CA GLU A 77 1.70 -0.04 -6.76
C GLU A 77 0.48 -0.93 -6.44
N VAL A 78 -0.31 -0.57 -5.43
CA VAL A 78 -1.49 -1.35 -5.01
C VAL A 78 -2.76 -0.70 -5.58
N PRO A 79 -3.41 -1.31 -6.60
CA PRO A 79 -4.67 -0.78 -7.12
C PRO A 79 -5.76 -0.85 -6.03
N LYS A 80 -6.20 0.33 -5.56
CA LYS A 80 -7.16 0.52 -4.45
C LYS A 80 -8.54 -0.14 -4.64
N THR A 81 -8.89 -0.65 -5.82
CA THR A 81 -10.29 -0.98 -6.17
C THR A 81 -10.57 -2.44 -6.52
N MET A 82 -9.57 -3.30 -6.73
CA MET A 82 -9.82 -4.68 -7.18
C MET A 82 -10.20 -5.63 -6.03
N TRP A 83 -9.45 -5.61 -4.93
CA TRP A 83 -9.68 -6.53 -3.81
C TRP A 83 -11.03 -6.33 -3.12
N GLN A 84 -11.49 -5.09 -2.99
CA GLN A 84 -12.80 -4.79 -2.41
C GLN A 84 -13.97 -5.21 -3.31
N LYS A 85 -13.79 -5.14 -4.64
CA LYS A 85 -14.78 -5.62 -5.60
C LYS A 85 -14.87 -7.15 -5.57
N VAL A 86 -13.74 -7.84 -5.49
CA VAL A 86 -13.68 -9.30 -5.37
C VAL A 86 -14.34 -9.78 -4.08
N ALA A 87 -14.04 -9.15 -2.94
CA ALA A 87 -14.66 -9.51 -1.66
C ALA A 87 -16.20 -9.35 -1.67
N LYS A 88 -16.71 -8.26 -2.26
CA LYS A 88 -18.16 -8.03 -2.39
C LYS A 88 -18.83 -9.04 -3.34
N ALA A 89 -18.20 -9.34 -4.46
CA ALA A 89 -18.70 -10.33 -5.41
C ALA A 89 -18.75 -11.73 -4.78
N LEU A 90 -17.71 -12.12 -4.05
CA LEU A 90 -17.65 -13.42 -3.36
C LEU A 90 -18.76 -13.57 -2.32
N ALA A 91 -19.01 -12.52 -1.53
CA ALA A 91 -20.07 -12.51 -0.52
C ALA A 91 -21.47 -12.64 -1.13
N ALA A 92 -21.74 -11.93 -2.23
CA ALA A 92 -23.02 -12.00 -2.93
C ALA A 92 -23.29 -13.41 -3.49
N VAL A 93 -22.27 -14.05 -4.06
CA VAL A 93 -22.36 -15.43 -4.58
C VAL A 93 -22.63 -16.42 -3.44
N ALA A 94 -21.94 -16.29 -2.30
CA ALA A 94 -22.17 -17.14 -1.13
C ALA A 94 -23.61 -17.00 -0.59
N SER A 95 -24.16 -15.78 -0.53
CA SER A 95 -25.55 -15.55 -0.11
C SER A 95 -26.55 -16.16 -1.08
N PHE A 96 -26.29 -16.10 -2.39
CA PHE A 96 -27.14 -16.74 -3.39
C PHE A 96 -27.17 -18.27 -3.21
N PHE A 97 -26.01 -18.91 -3.06
CA PHE A 97 -25.93 -20.35 -2.81
C PHE A 97 -26.64 -20.75 -1.53
N LEU A 98 -26.53 -19.96 -0.46
CA LEU A 98 -27.23 -20.21 0.80
C LEU A 98 -28.76 -20.23 0.61
N VAL A 99 -29.31 -19.25 -0.11
CA VAL A 99 -30.75 -19.16 -0.38
C VAL A 99 -31.22 -20.35 -1.22
N VAL A 100 -30.48 -20.71 -2.26
CA VAL A 100 -30.80 -21.88 -3.09
C VAL A 100 -30.77 -23.16 -2.27
N PHE A 101 -29.76 -23.34 -1.42
CA PHE A 101 -29.62 -24.52 -0.57
C PHE A 101 -30.76 -24.62 0.46
N LEU A 102 -31.14 -23.51 1.07
CA LEU A 102 -32.27 -23.44 2.00
C LEU A 102 -33.61 -23.74 1.31
N ALA A 103 -33.82 -23.20 0.11
CA ALA A 103 -35.03 -23.47 -0.68
C ALA A 103 -35.14 -24.95 -1.05
N LEU A 104 -34.05 -25.56 -1.54
CA LEU A 104 -34.00 -26.99 -1.85
C LEU A 104 -34.19 -27.85 -0.60
N SER A 105 -33.55 -27.48 0.51
CA SER A 105 -33.70 -28.18 1.80
C SER A 105 -35.13 -28.12 2.33
N ARG A 106 -35.84 -27.00 2.12
CA ARG A 106 -37.24 -26.83 2.52
C ARG A 106 -38.19 -27.67 1.65
N VAL A 107 -37.96 -27.73 0.35
CA VAL A 107 -38.76 -28.55 -0.58
C VAL A 107 -38.53 -30.04 -0.29
N ALA A 108 -37.29 -30.46 -0.07
CA ALA A 108 -36.96 -31.84 0.27
C ALA A 108 -37.63 -32.30 1.58
N ARG A 109 -37.70 -31.43 2.60
CA ARG A 109 -38.35 -31.73 3.89
C ARG A 109 -39.89 -31.63 3.88
N GLY A 110 -40.47 -30.94 2.90
CA GLY A 110 -41.93 -30.81 2.77
C GLY A 110 -42.56 -31.80 1.80
N ALA A 111 -41.74 -32.68 1.21
CA ALA A 111 -42.16 -33.76 0.32
C ALA A 111 -42.21 -35.14 1.02
N ASP A 112 -41.80 -35.20 2.30
CA ASP A 112 -42.17 -36.25 3.27
C ASP A 112 -43.47 -35.87 3.99
#